data_AF-A0A7G7SWY9-F1
#
_entry.id   AF-A0A7G7SWY9-F1
#
_cell.length_a   1.000
_cell.length_b   1.000
_cell.length_c   1.000
_cell.angle_alpha   90.00
_cell.angle_beta   90.00
_cell.angle_gamma   90.00
#
_symmetry.space_group_name_H-M   'P 1'
#
loop_
_entity.id
_entity.type
_entity.pdbx_description
1 polymer ?
#
loop_
_entity_poly.entity_id
_entity_poly.type
_entity_poly.pdbx_seq_one_letter_code
_entity_poly.pdbx_strand_id
1 'polypeptide(L)' 'MNIWIVGQFKAETEHGSVWDFQGAFGTREDAVAACRTSQYFIAPCELGKEIQEETLDFPAIEYPIAQEPESETAG' A
#
# COMPACT_ATOMS: atom_id res chain seq x y z
N MET A 1 0.67 -7.56 -18.57
CA MET A 1 0.73 -6.08 -18.48
C MET A 1 0.93 -5.74 -17.02
N ASN A 2 1.92 -4.91 -16.71
CA ASN A 2 2.20 -4.55 -15.31
C ASN A 2 1.26 -3.44 -14.89
N ILE A 3 0.64 -3.59 -13.73
CA ILE A 3 -0.21 -2.59 -13.10
C ILE A 3 0.30 -2.35 -11.68
N TRP A 4 -0.17 -1.29 -11.06
CA TRP A 4 0.17 -0.93 -9.70
C TRP A 4 -1.11 -0.80 -8.90
N ILE A 5 -1.24 -1.58 -7.83
CA ILE A 5 -2.33 -1.41 -6.89
C ILE A 5 -1.98 -0.30 -5.91
N VAL A 6 -2.98 0.46 -5.49
CA VAL A 6 -2.88 1.40 -4.38
C VAL A 6 -3.81 0.91 -3.29
N GLY A 7 -3.27 0.74 -2.09
CA GLY A 7 -4.01 0.40 -0.89
C GLY A 7 -3.80 1.44 0.19
N GLN A 8 -4.72 1.50 1.15
CA GLN A 8 -4.56 2.28 2.38
C GLN A 8 -4.55 1.33 3.57
N PHE A 9 -3.42 1.26 4.27
CA PHE A 9 -3.30 0.56 5.54
C PHE A 9 -4.21 1.21 6.60
N LYS A 10 -4.93 0.38 7.36
CA LYS A 10 -5.85 0.83 8.41
C LYS A 10 -5.37 0.45 9.80
N ALA A 11 -5.01 -0.81 9.99
CA ALA A 11 -4.63 -1.35 11.28
C ALA A 11 -3.92 -2.70 11.11
N GLU A 12 -3.07 -3.04 12.09
CA GLU A 12 -2.67 -4.41 12.35
C GLU A 12 -3.69 -5.07 13.29
N THR A 13 -4.02 -6.33 13.03
CA THR A 13 -4.89 -7.15 13.85
C THR A 13 -4.20 -8.48 14.18
N GLU A 14 -4.76 -9.25 15.11
CA GLU A 14 -4.30 -10.61 15.40
C GLU A 14 -4.35 -11.57 14.20
N HIS A 15 -5.09 -11.21 13.14
CA HIS A 15 -5.22 -11.97 11.90
C HIS A 15 -4.43 -11.37 10.72
N GLY A 16 -3.64 -10.32 10.96
CA GLY A 16 -2.83 -9.65 9.95
C GLY A 16 -3.23 -8.20 9.68
N SER A 17 -2.62 -7.62 8.65
CA SER A 17 -2.79 -6.23 8.25
C SER A 17 -4.11 -6.01 7.50
N VAL A 18 -4.90 -5.04 7.97
CA VAL A 18 -6.14 -4.61 7.33
C VAL A 18 -5.86 -3.39 6.46
N TRP A 19 -6.33 -3.43 5.22
CA TRP A 19 -6.18 -2.34 4.27
C TRP A 19 -7.39 -2.22 3.35
N ASP A 20 -7.63 -1.00 2.85
CA ASP A 20 -8.67 -0.71 1.86
C ASP A 20 -8.04 -0.58 0.47
N PHE A 21 -8.63 -1.22 -0.54
CA PHE A 21 -8.25 -1.01 -1.93
C PHE A 21 -8.69 0.38 -2.44
N GLN A 22 -7.74 1.15 -2.99
CA GLN A 22 -7.96 2.51 -3.48
C GLN A 22 -7.98 2.61 -5.00
N GLY A 23 -7.33 1.67 -5.70
CA GLY A 23 -7.34 1.65 -7.16
C GLY A 23 -6.21 0.85 -7.78
N ALA A 24 -6.23 0.75 -9.11
CA ALA A 24 -5.17 0.15 -9.92
C ALA A 24 -4.79 1.10 -11.06
N PHE A 25 -3.49 1.23 -11.31
CA PHE A 25 -2.92 2.18 -12.26
C PHE A 25 -1.97 1.48 -13.23
N GLY A 26 -1.85 2.03 -14.44
CA GLY A 26 -0.96 1.46 -15.47
C GLY A 26 0.52 1.78 -15.25
N THR A 27 0.84 2.79 -14.43
CA THR A 27 2.20 3.25 -14.17
C THR A 27 2.44 3.41 -12.67
N ARG A 28 3.71 3.38 -12.26
CA ARG A 28 4.11 3.59 -10.86
C ARG A 28 3.85 5.04 -10.46
N GLU A 29 4.14 5.96 -11.36
CA GLU A 29 4.03 7.40 -11.15
C GLU A 29 2.58 7.82 -10.85
N ASP A 30 1.61 7.27 -11.59
CA ASP A 30 0.20 7.54 -11.36
C ASP A 30 -0.28 6.93 -10.01
N ALA A 31 0.22 5.75 -9.66
CA ALA A 31 -0.09 5.11 -8.38
C ALA A 31 0.46 5.93 -7.20
N VAL A 32 1.71 6.41 -7.29
CA VAL A 32 2.33 7.30 -6.29
C VAL A 32 1.55 8.62 -6.17
N ALA A 33 1.15 9.21 -7.29
CA ALA A 33 0.38 10.46 -7.31
C ALA A 33 -1.02 10.31 -6.67
N ALA A 34 -1.57 9.10 -6.64
CA ALA A 34 -2.83 8.81 -5.98
C ALA A 34 -2.70 8.65 -4.44
N CYS A 35 -1.49 8.45 -3.91
CA CYS A 35 -1.24 8.37 -2.48
C CYS A 35 -1.45 9.72 -1.80
N ARG A 36 -2.24 9.74 -0.71
CA ARG A 36 -2.62 11.00 -0.03
C ARG A 36 -2.00 11.17 1.35
N THR A 37 -1.72 10.07 2.04
CA THR A 37 -1.15 10.06 3.38
C THR A 37 -0.09 8.97 3.49
N SER A 38 0.69 8.97 4.57
CA SER A 38 1.69 7.94 4.87
C SER A 38 1.12 6.53 5.09
N GLN A 39 -0.20 6.40 5.19
CA GLN A 39 -0.89 5.11 5.27
C GLN A 39 -1.13 4.49 3.89
N TYR A 40 -0.91 5.23 2.81
CA TYR A 40 -1.09 4.69 1.46
C TYR A 40 0.16 3.92 1.06
N PHE A 41 -0.08 2.77 0.44
CA PHE A 41 0.96 1.95 -0.16
C PHE A 41 0.66 1.66 -1.61
N ILE A 42 1.70 1.33 -2.35
CA ILE A 42 1.61 0.81 -3.71
C ILE A 42 2.28 -0.55 -3.79
N ALA A 43 1.81 -1.41 -4.70
CA ALA A 43 2.50 -2.65 -5.00
C ALA A 43 2.35 -3.03 -6.47
N PRO A 44 3.39 -3.60 -7.11
CA PRO A 44 3.31 -4.04 -8.49
C PRO A 44 2.49 -5.32 -8.61
N CYS A 45 1.71 -5.44 -9.68
CA CYS A 45 0.89 -6.61 -10.00
C CYS A 45 0.92 -6.89 -11.49
N GLU A 46 0.60 -8.12 -11.87
CA GLU A 46 0.40 -8.49 -13.26
C GLU A 46 -1.10 -8.65 -13.56
N LEU A 47 -1.59 -7.90 -14.54
CA LEU A 47 -2.98 -8.00 -15.00
C LEU A 47 -3.25 -9.42 -15.53
N GLY A 48 -4.30 -10.05 -15.00
CA GLY A 48 -4.74 -11.40 -15.40
C GLY A 48 -3.98 -12.53 -14.70
N LYS A 49 -3.08 -12.22 -13.77
CA LYS A 49 -2.53 -13.20 -12.84
C LYS A 49 -3.26 -13.12 -11.51
N GLU A 50 -3.53 -14.29 -10.94
CA GLU A 50 -4.09 -14.39 -9.60
C GLU A 50 -3.04 -13.94 -8.58
N ILE A 51 -3.49 -13.13 -7.63
CA ILE A 51 -2.74 -12.86 -6.41
C ILE A 51 -3.06 -14.02 -5.47
N GLN A 52 -2.06 -14.50 -4.72
CA GLN A 52 -2.25 -15.60 -3.79
C GLN A 52 -3.35 -15.26 -2.77
N GLU A 53 -4.23 -16.23 -2.48
CA GLU A 53 -5.33 -16.06 -1.52
C GLU A 53 -4.83 -15.94 -0.07
N GLU A 54 -3.68 -16.52 0.23
CA GLU A 54 -3.08 -16.46 1.56
C GLU A 54 -2.62 -15.04 1.89
N THR A 55 -2.92 -14.60 3.12
CA THR A 55 -2.47 -13.32 3.69
C THR A 55 -0.96 -13.39 3.95
N LEU A 56 -0.19 -13.31 2.88
CA LEU A 56 1.26 -13.14 2.91
C LEU A 56 1.58 -11.65 2.74
N ASP A 57 2.75 -11.24 3.22
CA ASP A 57 3.31 -9.93 2.89
C ASP A 57 3.25 -9.72 1.38
N PHE A 58 2.52 -8.70 0.95
CA PHE A 58 2.39 -8.44 -0.47
C PHE A 58 3.79 -8.09 -1.01
N PRO A 59 4.27 -8.80 -2.05
CA PRO A 59 5.65 -8.62 -2.49
C PRO A 59 5.87 -7.19 -2.98
N ALA A 60 6.96 -6.58 -2.50
CA ALA A 60 7.38 -5.24 -2.89
C ALA A 60 6.35 -4.13 -2.62
N ILE A 61 5.67 -4.18 -1.45
CA ILE A 61 4.95 -3.01 -0.93
C ILE A 61 5.91 -1.83 -0.76
N GLU A 62 5.50 -0.67 -1.26
CA GLU A 62 6.17 0.60 -1.04
C GLU A 62 5.20 1.58 -0.39
N TYR A 63 5.64 2.32 0.63
CA TYR A 63 4.91 3.45 1.23
C TYR A 63 5.53 4.75 0.74
N PRO A 64 4.97 5.42 -0.30
CA PRO A 64 5.66 6.52 -0.98
C PRO A 64 5.75 7.81 -0.15
N ILE A 65 4.86 7.96 0.83
CA ILE A 65 4.80 9.13 1.71
C ILE A 65 5.40 8.71 3.05
N ALA A 66 6.55 9.29 3.40
CA ALA A 66 7.19 9.05 4.69
C ALA A 66 6.25 9.45 5.84
N GLN A 67 6.21 8.64 6.91
CA GLN A 67 5.62 9.09 8.17
C GLN A 67 6.47 10.25 8.70
N GLU A 68 5.86 11.40 8.95
CA GLU A 68 6.51 12.45 9.71
C GLU A 68 6.84 11.87 11.10
N PRO A 69 8.09 12.00 11.59
CA PRO A 69 8.43 11.52 12.92
C PRO A 69 7.54 12.26 13.92
N GLU A 70 6.73 11.52 14.68
CA GLU A 70 5.98 12.07 15.80
C GLU A 70 6.97 12.78 16.72
N SER A 71 6.87 14.11 16.80
CA SER A 71 7.67 14.88 17.73
C SER A 71 7.25 14.49 19.14
N GLU A 72 8.10 13.73 19.83
CA GLU A 72 8.03 13.48 21.27
C GLU A 72 7.80 14.82 21.98
N THR A 73 6.55 15.08 22.36
CA THR A 73 6.27 16.15 23.31
C THR A 73 6.53 15.55 24.68
N ALA A 74 7.82 15.52 25.06
CA ALA A 74 8.24 15.20 26.41
C ALA A 74 7.65 16.28 27.35
N GLY A 75 6.62 15.89 28.10
CA GLY A 75 6.04 16.64 29.22
C GLY A 75 6.66 16.23 30.54
#